data_AF-A0A2P8QFY6-F1
#
_entry.id   AF-A0A2P8QFY6-F1
#
_cell.length_a   1.000
_cell.length_b   1.000
_cell.length_c   1.000
_cell.angle_alpha   90.00
_cell.angle_beta   90.00
_cell.angle_gamma   90.00
#
_symmetry.space_group_name_H-M   'P 1'
#
loop_
_entity.id
_entity.type
_entity.pdbx_description
1 polymer ?
#
loop_
_entity_poly.entity_id
_entity_poly.type
_entity_poly.pdbx_seq_one_letter_code
_entity_poly.pdbx_strand_id
1 'polypeptide(L)'
;MRDHSPRLPTSPGFWRSPLRGPWFTSVLGLVLLVGITVLFVTGLLSYAAYNPGLSPVNDKTPDKGILGFYLFAWPTGPYWLYRLTQGVHVTLGVTLIPVLLAKLWSVVPKLFALPPARSLTHALERISLLLLVGGALFEFVTGVLNVQLDYLFPGSFYPLHFYGAWVFFAAFVTHAVLKTPAAVRNVRRMRQGQEAADGGELVPPRPDPATVTRRGALWFVGGGSLLLFGTTAGRSFDGPLRRTALLAPHGGADPGSGPNGFQINKTAAYAGIDDAETGEDAWRLVVTGRTGTVRLSRAELLHLPLHSAALPIACVEGWSTSDQWWRGVRLRDLAALVGHDDDPPDVLVESLQRHGSFRRAALRANQVADPRSLLALQVNGEDLSPDHGYPARIVVPAAPGVLNTKWVARMTFGDL
;
A
#
# COMPACT_ATOMS: atom_id res chain seq x y z
N MET A 1 -23.51 48.24 -21.05
CA MET A 1 -22.08 48.17 -20.67
C MET A 1 -21.82 46.76 -20.14
N ARG A 2 -21.24 45.85 -20.93
CA ARG A 2 -20.82 44.54 -20.44
C ARG A 2 -19.53 44.77 -19.66
N ASP A 3 -19.56 44.55 -18.36
CA ASP A 3 -18.37 44.58 -17.51
C ASP A 3 -17.35 43.54 -18.04
N HIS A 4 -16.30 44.04 -18.67
CA HIS A 4 -15.21 43.27 -19.29
C HIS A 4 -14.09 42.94 -18.29
N SER A 5 -14.30 43.20 -16.99
CA SER A 5 -13.36 42.77 -15.97
C SER A 5 -13.23 41.24 -15.98
N PRO A 6 -12.01 40.68 -16.05
CA PRO A 6 -11.81 39.24 -15.99
C PRO A 6 -12.38 38.72 -14.67
N ARG A 7 -13.29 37.74 -14.75
CA ARG A 7 -13.84 37.11 -13.54
C ARG A 7 -12.70 36.35 -12.86
N LEU A 8 -12.28 36.82 -11.70
CA LEU A 8 -11.27 36.15 -10.90
C LEU A 8 -11.89 34.99 -10.10
N PRO A 9 -11.15 33.90 -9.81
CA PRO A 9 -11.61 32.80 -8.95
C PRO A 9 -12.07 33.24 -7.56
N THR A 10 -11.63 34.40 -7.10
CA THR A 10 -12.02 35.04 -5.83
C THR A 10 -13.40 35.69 -5.88
N SER A 11 -13.99 35.88 -7.06
CA SER A 11 -15.31 36.48 -7.22
C SER A 11 -16.43 35.43 -7.04
N PRO A 12 -17.50 35.72 -6.26
CA PRO A 12 -18.61 34.78 -6.07
C PRO A 12 -19.31 34.37 -7.38
N GLY A 13 -19.22 35.21 -8.42
CA GLY A 13 -19.80 34.97 -9.73
C GLY A 13 -18.93 34.15 -10.70
N PHE A 14 -17.71 33.74 -10.31
CA PHE A 14 -16.84 32.89 -11.14
C PHE A 14 -17.31 31.43 -11.15
N TRP A 15 -17.68 30.91 -9.98
CA TRP A 15 -18.10 29.52 -9.82
C TRP A 15 -19.61 29.40 -10.00
N ARG A 16 -20.07 28.89 -11.15
CA ARG A 16 -21.51 28.94 -11.51
C ARG A 16 -22.22 27.60 -11.69
N SER A 17 -21.51 26.48 -11.56
CA SER A 17 -22.13 25.17 -11.76
C SER A 17 -23.22 24.92 -10.70
N PRO A 18 -24.48 24.64 -11.10
CA PRO A 18 -25.59 24.36 -10.18
C PRO A 18 -25.50 23.00 -9.49
N LEU A 19 -24.51 22.18 -9.88
CA LEU A 19 -24.22 20.89 -9.25
C LEU A 19 -23.47 21.04 -7.93
N ARG A 20 -22.79 22.18 -7.73
CA ARG A 20 -22.19 22.51 -6.43
C ARG A 20 -23.32 22.80 -5.45
N GLY A 21 -23.32 22.07 -4.34
CA GLY A 21 -24.33 22.25 -3.33
C GLY A 21 -24.14 21.29 -2.15
N PRO A 22 -24.78 21.58 -1.00
CA PRO A 22 -24.58 20.83 0.22
C PRO A 22 -24.81 19.33 0.06
N TRP A 23 -25.83 18.93 -0.71
CA TRP A 23 -26.15 17.52 -0.92
C TRP A 23 -25.04 16.75 -1.64
N PHE A 24 -24.64 17.20 -2.84
CA PHE A 24 -23.64 16.50 -3.65
C PHE A 24 -22.31 16.39 -2.91
N THR A 25 -21.89 17.50 -2.29
CA THR A 25 -20.69 17.56 -1.44
C THR A 25 -20.78 16.65 -0.20
N SER A 26 -21.98 16.45 0.36
CA SER A 26 -22.20 15.57 1.52
C SER A 26 -22.15 14.09 1.12
N VAL A 27 -22.75 13.70 -0.01
CA VAL A 27 -22.67 12.32 -0.52
C VAL A 27 -21.23 11.91 -0.75
N LEU A 28 -20.46 12.71 -1.50
CA LEU A 28 -19.03 12.46 -1.73
C LEU A 28 -18.24 12.43 -0.41
N GLY A 29 -18.57 13.31 0.53
CA GLY A 29 -17.95 13.36 1.85
C GLY A 29 -18.16 12.09 2.67
N LEU A 30 -19.37 11.50 2.64
CA LEU A 30 -19.66 10.26 3.36
C LEU A 30 -18.98 9.04 2.73
N VAL A 31 -18.89 8.99 1.39
CA VAL A 31 -18.13 7.93 0.70
C VAL A 31 -16.65 8.02 1.07
N LEU A 32 -16.06 9.22 1.03
CA LEU A 32 -14.68 9.45 1.44
C LEU A 32 -14.46 9.20 2.93
N LEU A 33 -15.45 9.48 3.79
CA LEU A 33 -15.36 9.19 5.23
C LEU A 33 -15.05 7.71 5.47
N VAL A 34 -15.85 6.83 4.87
CA VAL A 34 -15.66 5.38 4.99
C VAL A 34 -14.37 4.96 4.29
N GLY A 35 -14.19 5.40 3.04
CA GLY A 35 -13.07 5.01 2.21
C GLY A 35 -11.69 5.36 2.79
N ILE A 36 -11.49 6.62 3.21
CA ILE A 36 -10.23 7.10 3.80
C ILE A 36 -9.97 6.42 5.14
N THR A 37 -11.01 6.15 5.94
CA THR A 37 -10.83 5.42 7.21
C THR A 37 -10.30 4.01 6.96
N VAL A 38 -10.85 3.30 5.97
CA VAL A 38 -10.33 1.98 5.57
C VAL A 38 -8.90 2.08 5.05
N LEU A 39 -8.58 3.07 4.21
CA LEU A 39 -7.21 3.29 3.71
C LEU A 39 -6.21 3.53 4.83
N PHE A 40 -6.57 4.37 5.80
CA PHE A 40 -5.70 4.67 6.94
C PHE A 40 -5.42 3.41 7.74
N VAL A 41 -6.47 2.65 8.11
CA VAL A 41 -6.31 1.40 8.88
C VAL A 41 -5.47 0.38 8.10
N THR A 42 -5.75 0.15 6.81
CA THR A 42 -4.96 -0.81 6.01
C THR A 42 -3.53 -0.35 5.78
N GLY A 43 -3.28 0.97 5.72
CA GLY A 43 -1.93 1.55 5.69
C GLY A 43 -1.17 1.32 6.99
N LEU A 44 -1.80 1.52 8.15
CA LEU A 44 -1.21 1.20 9.45
C LEU A 44 -0.91 -0.30 9.57
N LEU A 45 -1.81 -1.17 9.12
CA LEU A 45 -1.57 -2.62 9.10
C LEU A 45 -0.41 -2.99 8.18
N SER A 46 -0.32 -2.39 7.00
CA SER A 46 0.80 -2.58 6.08
C SER A 46 2.13 -2.21 6.74
N TYR A 47 2.16 -1.05 7.40
CA TYR A 47 3.32 -0.58 8.15
C TYR A 47 3.68 -1.50 9.33
N ALA A 48 2.70 -2.03 10.06
CA ALA A 48 2.94 -2.99 11.13
C ALA A 48 3.55 -4.31 10.60
N ALA A 49 3.13 -4.75 9.40
CA ALA A 49 3.63 -5.96 8.76
C ALA A 49 5.12 -5.90 8.36
N TYR A 50 5.68 -4.70 8.22
CA TYR A 50 7.13 -4.52 8.07
C TYR A 50 7.92 -4.82 9.35
N ASN A 51 7.25 -4.94 10.50
CA ASN A 51 7.87 -5.06 11.81
C ASN A 51 8.96 -3.97 12.04
N PRO A 52 8.66 -2.67 11.92
CA PRO A 52 9.65 -1.62 12.07
C PRO A 52 10.31 -1.62 13.46
N GLY A 53 9.62 -2.03 14.52
CA GLY A 53 10.22 -2.17 15.86
C GLY A 53 11.04 -3.45 16.08
N LEU A 54 11.39 -4.21 15.05
CA LEU A 54 12.18 -5.44 15.18
C LEU A 54 13.68 -5.17 15.08
N SER A 55 14.14 -4.55 14.00
CA SER A 55 15.56 -4.31 13.73
C SER A 55 15.71 -3.09 12.81
N PRO A 56 16.83 -2.34 12.88
CA PRO A 56 17.06 -1.16 12.04
C PRO A 56 16.97 -1.41 10.53
N VAL A 57 17.14 -2.66 10.07
CA VAL A 57 16.97 -3.01 8.66
C VAL A 57 15.52 -2.90 8.20
N ASN A 58 14.58 -3.22 9.09
CA ASN A 58 13.13 -3.12 8.85
C ASN A 58 12.60 -1.72 9.15
N ASP A 59 13.19 -1.00 10.12
CA ASP A 59 12.73 0.34 10.47
C ASP A 59 13.24 1.39 9.49
N LYS A 60 12.34 1.96 8.69
CA LYS A 60 12.65 3.15 7.89
C LYS A 60 12.27 4.45 8.59
N THR A 61 11.72 4.37 9.80
CA THR A 61 11.16 5.48 10.58
C THR A 61 11.57 5.37 12.06
N PRO A 62 12.88 5.40 12.37
CA PRO A 62 13.36 5.18 13.73
C PRO A 62 12.76 6.19 14.74
N ASP A 63 12.55 7.43 14.31
CA ASP A 63 12.09 8.54 15.17
C ASP A 63 10.56 8.68 15.28
N LYS A 64 9.79 7.64 14.92
CA LYS A 64 8.31 7.68 14.93
C LYS A 64 7.68 7.99 16.29
N GLY A 65 8.41 7.83 17.39
CA GLY A 65 7.96 8.13 18.75
C GLY A 65 6.61 7.49 19.07
N ILE A 66 5.68 8.28 19.62
CA ILE A 66 4.34 7.82 20.01
C ILE A 66 3.50 7.32 18.83
N LEU A 67 3.83 7.67 17.58
CA LEU A 67 3.08 7.23 16.41
C LEU A 67 3.24 5.74 16.13
N GLY A 68 4.15 5.04 16.84
CA GLY A 68 4.29 3.58 16.80
C GLY A 68 3.43 2.81 17.80
N PHE A 69 2.50 3.46 18.52
CA PHE A 69 1.74 2.82 19.62
C PHE A 69 0.92 1.57 19.21
N TYR A 70 0.60 1.44 17.92
CA TYR A 70 -0.19 0.34 17.37
C TYR A 70 0.67 -0.82 16.84
N LEU A 71 2.00 -0.77 17.01
CA LEU A 71 2.90 -1.82 16.53
C LEU A 71 2.77 -3.08 17.39
N PHE A 72 2.68 -4.23 16.73
CA PHE A 72 2.60 -5.55 17.35
C PHE A 72 3.42 -6.55 16.51
N ALA A 73 3.68 -7.73 17.08
CA ALA A 73 4.26 -8.83 16.33
C ALA A 73 3.27 -9.28 15.25
N TRP A 74 3.59 -8.99 13.99
CA TRP A 74 2.68 -9.28 12.89
C TRP A 74 2.38 -10.79 12.80
N PRO A 75 1.10 -11.19 12.71
CA PRO A 75 0.71 -12.60 12.72
C PRO A 75 1.05 -13.29 11.40
N THR A 76 1.26 -14.60 11.46
CA THR A 76 1.47 -15.46 10.28
C THR A 76 0.15 -16.07 9.76
N GLY A 77 -0.97 -15.79 10.42
CA GLY A 77 -2.28 -16.37 10.14
C GLY A 77 -3.39 -15.30 10.14
N PRO A 78 -4.39 -15.40 9.23
CA PRO A 78 -4.41 -16.28 8.07
C PRO A 78 -3.31 -15.92 7.05
N TYR A 79 -2.79 -16.90 6.30
CA TYR A 79 -1.60 -16.68 5.45
C TYR A 79 -1.79 -15.64 4.33
N TRP A 80 -3.04 -15.39 3.94
CA TRP A 80 -3.41 -14.40 2.94
C TRP A 80 -3.66 -13.01 3.51
N LEU A 81 -3.50 -12.80 4.83
CA LEU A 81 -3.85 -11.56 5.53
C LEU A 81 -3.25 -10.33 4.86
N TYR A 82 -1.93 -10.32 4.64
CA TYR A 82 -1.25 -9.18 4.04
C TYR A 82 -1.67 -8.96 2.58
N ARG A 83 -1.91 -10.03 1.81
CA ARG A 83 -2.48 -9.94 0.45
C ARG A 83 -3.81 -9.18 0.46
N LEU A 84 -4.69 -9.50 1.40
CA LEU A 84 -5.97 -8.83 1.53
C LEU A 84 -5.81 -7.37 1.94
N THR A 85 -5.10 -7.09 3.04
CA THR A 85 -5.00 -5.73 3.57
C THR A 85 -4.32 -4.79 2.58
N GLN A 86 -3.23 -5.26 1.93
CA GLN A 86 -2.51 -4.46 0.95
C GLN A 86 -3.27 -4.30 -0.36
N GLY A 87 -3.91 -5.37 -0.85
CA GLY A 87 -4.77 -5.32 -2.03
C GLY A 87 -5.93 -4.34 -1.85
N VAL A 88 -6.58 -4.36 -0.68
CA VAL A 88 -7.63 -3.39 -0.32
C VAL A 88 -7.08 -1.98 -0.26
N HIS A 89 -5.94 -1.74 0.40
CA HIS A 89 -5.33 -0.42 0.51
C HIS A 89 -5.11 0.21 -0.88
N VAL A 90 -4.41 -0.50 -1.77
CA VAL A 90 -4.06 0.04 -3.08
C VAL A 90 -5.28 0.15 -4.01
N THR A 91 -6.11 -0.89 -4.08
CA THR A 91 -7.28 -0.88 -4.99
C THR A 91 -8.29 0.18 -4.58
N LEU A 92 -8.57 0.32 -3.28
CA LEU A 92 -9.48 1.34 -2.77
C LEU A 92 -8.89 2.74 -2.97
N GLY A 93 -7.59 2.93 -2.78
CA GLY A 93 -6.90 4.21 -2.99
C GLY A 93 -7.11 4.72 -4.41
N VAL A 94 -6.84 3.86 -5.40
CA VAL A 94 -7.06 4.18 -6.82
C VAL A 94 -8.54 4.41 -7.12
N THR A 95 -9.43 3.56 -6.59
CA THR A 95 -10.89 3.64 -6.82
C THR A 95 -11.50 4.95 -6.29
N LEU A 96 -10.93 5.53 -5.23
CA LEU A 96 -11.44 6.76 -4.61
C LEU A 96 -10.97 8.04 -5.30
N ILE A 97 -10.02 8.00 -6.24
CA ILE A 97 -9.50 9.18 -6.94
C ILE A 97 -10.63 10.03 -7.56
N PRO A 98 -11.60 9.48 -8.33
CA PRO A 98 -12.67 10.28 -8.93
C PRO A 98 -13.58 10.92 -7.86
N VAL A 99 -13.84 10.21 -6.76
CA VAL A 99 -14.63 10.73 -5.63
C VAL A 99 -13.90 11.89 -4.95
N LEU A 100 -12.60 11.76 -4.72
CA LEU A 100 -11.75 12.80 -4.14
C LEU A 100 -11.72 14.03 -5.05
N LEU A 101 -11.45 13.86 -6.34
CA LEU A 101 -11.41 14.97 -7.31
C LEU A 101 -12.77 15.68 -7.40
N ALA A 102 -13.88 14.94 -7.44
CA ALA A 102 -15.21 15.53 -7.41
C ALA A 102 -15.50 16.28 -6.10
N LYS A 103 -15.03 15.75 -4.97
CA LYS A 103 -15.16 16.41 -3.66
C LYS A 103 -14.39 17.72 -3.66
N LEU A 104 -13.13 17.72 -4.07
CA LEU A 104 -12.27 18.91 -4.17
C LEU A 104 -12.89 19.94 -5.11
N TRP A 105 -13.36 19.53 -6.29
CA TRP A 105 -14.07 20.40 -7.23
C TRP A 105 -15.34 21.03 -6.64
N SER A 106 -16.06 20.29 -5.79
CA SER A 106 -17.28 20.79 -5.16
C SER A 106 -17.01 21.87 -4.10
N VAL A 107 -15.82 21.85 -3.48
CA VAL A 107 -15.44 22.77 -2.38
C VAL A 107 -14.38 23.80 -2.77
N VAL A 108 -13.81 23.73 -3.99
CA VAL A 108 -12.77 24.63 -4.48
C VAL A 108 -13.09 26.13 -4.30
N PRO A 109 -14.35 26.62 -4.41
CA PRO A 109 -14.62 28.04 -4.19
C PRO A 109 -14.21 28.53 -2.79
N LYS A 110 -14.24 27.64 -1.79
CA LYS A 110 -13.85 27.96 -0.41
C LYS A 110 -12.36 28.26 -0.27
N LEU A 111 -11.52 27.71 -1.15
CA LEU A 111 -10.08 27.99 -1.16
C LEU A 111 -9.78 29.42 -1.66
N PHE A 112 -10.67 30.01 -2.45
CA PHE A 112 -10.51 31.34 -3.05
C PHE A 112 -11.36 32.43 -2.37
N ALA A 113 -12.12 32.10 -1.32
CA ALA A 113 -12.98 33.07 -0.64
C ALA A 113 -12.14 34.17 0.06
N LEU A 114 -12.60 35.43 -0.02
CA LEU A 114 -11.98 36.59 0.64
C LEU A 114 -12.90 37.18 1.74
N PRO A 115 -12.33 37.84 2.77
CA PRO A 115 -10.90 37.88 3.11
C PRO A 115 -10.38 36.50 3.56
N PRO A 116 -9.05 36.24 3.48
CA PRO A 116 -8.48 34.93 3.79
C PRO A 116 -8.67 34.55 5.27
N ALA A 117 -8.65 35.53 6.18
CA ALA A 117 -8.98 35.35 7.58
C ALA A 117 -9.95 36.44 8.03
N ARG A 118 -11.06 36.05 8.68
CA ARG A 118 -12.03 36.97 9.29
C ARG A 118 -11.89 37.06 10.81
N SER A 119 -11.29 36.03 11.41
CA SER A 119 -11.03 35.88 12.84
C SER A 119 -9.95 34.81 13.04
N LEU A 120 -9.42 34.69 14.27
CA LEU A 120 -8.47 33.63 14.62
C LEU A 120 -9.08 32.24 14.39
N THR A 121 -10.34 32.03 14.80
CA THR A 121 -11.06 30.77 14.56
C THR A 121 -11.18 30.46 13.07
N HIS A 122 -11.54 31.45 12.25
CA HIS A 122 -11.62 31.27 10.80
C HIS A 122 -10.23 30.98 10.18
N ALA A 123 -9.16 31.58 10.70
CA ALA A 123 -7.80 31.28 10.27
C ALA A 123 -7.41 29.82 10.60
N LEU A 124 -7.71 29.35 11.81
CA LEU A 124 -7.48 27.97 12.22
C LEU A 124 -8.30 26.97 11.38
N GLU A 125 -9.55 27.29 11.06
CA GLU A 125 -10.36 26.49 10.14
C GLU A 125 -9.72 26.40 8.75
N ARG A 126 -9.16 27.50 8.23
CA ARG A 126 -8.46 27.50 6.94
C ARG A 126 -7.17 26.69 6.96
N ILE A 127 -6.39 26.78 8.02
CA ILE A 127 -5.18 25.97 8.19
C ILE A 127 -5.55 24.48 8.22
N SER A 128 -6.59 24.12 8.98
CA SER A 128 -7.11 22.74 9.01
C SER A 128 -7.55 22.26 7.62
N LEU A 129 -8.24 23.11 6.84
CA LEU A 129 -8.61 22.81 5.46
C LEU A 129 -7.40 22.66 4.53
N LEU A 130 -6.36 23.48 4.70
CA LEU A 130 -5.13 23.39 3.94
C LEU A 130 -4.41 22.06 4.22
N LEU A 131 -4.29 21.68 5.50
CA LEU A 131 -3.71 20.39 5.90
C LEU A 131 -4.53 19.22 5.38
N LEU A 132 -5.87 19.33 5.37
CA LEU A 132 -6.76 18.31 4.84
C LEU A 132 -6.60 18.14 3.33
N VAL A 133 -6.65 19.23 2.57
CA VAL A 133 -6.56 19.19 1.10
C VAL A 133 -5.14 18.85 0.65
N GLY A 134 -4.14 19.52 1.22
CA GLY A 134 -2.73 19.26 0.95
C GLY A 134 -2.34 17.84 1.33
N GLY A 135 -2.75 17.37 2.51
CA GLY A 135 -2.54 15.99 2.95
C GLY A 135 -3.23 14.98 2.04
N ALA A 136 -4.50 15.19 1.67
CA ALA A 136 -5.19 14.28 0.75
C ALA A 136 -4.49 14.19 -0.61
N LEU A 137 -4.09 15.33 -1.19
CA LEU A 137 -3.37 15.35 -2.46
C LEU A 137 -2.01 14.68 -2.33
N PHE A 138 -1.26 14.98 -1.27
CA PHE A 138 0.04 14.38 -1.01
C PHE A 138 -0.05 12.86 -0.87
N GLU A 139 -0.95 12.34 -0.04
CA GLU A 139 -1.12 10.91 0.19
C GLU A 139 -1.55 10.17 -1.07
N PHE A 140 -2.54 10.68 -1.81
CA PHE A 140 -3.00 10.03 -3.03
C PHE A 140 -1.95 10.09 -4.15
N VAL A 141 -1.26 11.21 -4.32
CA VAL A 141 -0.23 11.35 -5.36
C VAL A 141 0.98 10.48 -5.05
N THR A 142 1.51 10.54 -3.81
CA THR A 142 2.64 9.69 -3.41
C THR A 142 2.29 8.21 -3.46
N GLY A 143 1.08 7.84 -3.05
CA GLY A 143 0.57 6.47 -3.15
C GLY A 143 0.48 5.98 -4.60
N VAL A 144 -0.08 6.78 -5.51
CA VAL A 144 -0.15 6.43 -6.94
C VAL A 144 1.25 6.27 -7.54
N LEU A 145 2.16 7.20 -7.27
CA LEU A 145 3.52 7.16 -7.79
C LEU A 145 4.30 5.93 -7.29
N ASN A 146 4.18 5.59 -6.01
CA ASN A 146 4.75 4.37 -5.46
C ASN A 146 4.21 3.11 -6.14
N VAL A 147 2.89 3.05 -6.35
CA VAL A 147 2.23 1.92 -7.01
C VAL A 147 2.60 1.82 -8.50
N GLN A 148 2.97 2.94 -9.14
CA GLN A 148 3.44 3.02 -10.53
C GLN A 148 4.96 2.80 -10.67
N LEU A 149 5.68 2.52 -9.59
CA LEU A 149 7.14 2.40 -9.54
C LEU A 149 7.89 3.68 -9.97
N ASP A 150 7.23 4.84 -9.89
CA ASP A 150 7.77 6.12 -10.33
C ASP A 150 8.22 6.97 -9.13
N TYR A 151 9.49 6.84 -8.77
CA TYR A 151 10.07 7.51 -7.60
C TYR A 151 10.62 8.89 -7.97
N LEU A 152 9.72 9.81 -8.32
CA LEU A 152 10.08 11.18 -8.71
C LEU A 152 10.50 12.08 -7.53
N PHE A 153 10.30 11.64 -6.29
CA PHE A 153 10.53 12.48 -5.11
C PHE A 153 11.93 12.30 -4.50
N PRO A 154 12.54 13.38 -3.97
CA PRO A 154 13.74 13.27 -3.17
C PRO A 154 13.42 12.55 -1.85
N GLY A 155 14.07 11.43 -1.59
CA GLY A 155 13.95 10.68 -0.34
C GLY A 155 13.15 9.38 -0.46
N SER A 156 12.92 8.72 0.67
CA SER A 156 12.19 7.45 0.71
C SER A 156 10.68 7.71 0.76
N PHE A 157 9.91 6.99 -0.06
CA PHE A 157 8.45 6.96 0.00
C PHE A 157 7.95 6.66 1.43
N TYR A 158 8.62 5.75 2.13
CA TYR A 158 8.10 5.16 3.37
C TYR A 158 7.97 6.18 4.52
N PRO A 159 9.01 6.97 4.89
CA PRO A 159 8.86 8.04 5.88
C PRO A 159 7.88 9.13 5.45
N LEU A 160 7.96 9.55 4.17
CA LEU A 160 7.15 10.63 3.63
C LEU A 160 5.65 10.30 3.74
N HIS A 161 5.27 9.12 3.26
CA HIS A 161 3.90 8.64 3.29
C HIS A 161 3.42 8.34 4.71
N PHE A 162 4.28 7.79 5.59
CA PHE A 162 3.91 7.54 6.99
C PHE A 162 3.56 8.82 7.76
N TYR A 163 4.44 9.83 7.73
CA TYR A 163 4.20 11.08 8.47
C TYR A 163 3.11 11.92 7.80
N GLY A 164 3.06 11.94 6.46
CA GLY A 164 1.99 12.57 5.71
C GLY A 164 0.62 11.99 6.06
N ALA A 165 0.51 10.66 6.19
CA ALA A 165 -0.73 9.99 6.56
C ALA A 165 -1.23 10.41 7.94
N TRP A 166 -0.35 10.56 8.93
CA TRP A 166 -0.74 11.03 10.27
C TRP A 166 -1.20 12.49 10.27
N VAL A 167 -0.48 13.37 9.58
CA VAL A 167 -0.89 14.79 9.43
C VAL A 167 -2.25 14.89 8.74
N PHE A 168 -2.41 14.17 7.63
CA PHE A 168 -3.65 14.12 6.88
C PHE A 168 -4.79 13.55 7.73
N PHE A 169 -4.59 12.43 8.40
CA PHE A 169 -5.64 11.76 9.15
C PHE A 169 -6.11 12.56 10.36
N ALA A 170 -5.21 13.27 11.06
CA ALA A 170 -5.59 14.19 12.13
C ALA A 170 -6.49 15.32 11.63
N ALA A 171 -6.15 15.93 10.48
CA ALA A 171 -7.00 16.93 9.84
C ALA A 171 -8.34 16.34 9.36
N PHE A 172 -8.32 15.11 8.83
CA PHE A 172 -9.49 14.37 8.38
C PHE A 172 -10.46 14.04 9.51
N VAL A 173 -9.98 13.54 10.65
CA VAL A 173 -10.82 13.27 11.83
C VAL A 173 -11.45 14.56 12.34
N THR A 174 -10.65 15.62 12.47
CA THR A 174 -11.16 16.94 12.88
C THR A 174 -12.27 17.42 11.94
N HIS A 175 -12.05 17.32 10.63
CA HIS A 175 -13.06 17.67 9.63
C HIS A 175 -14.31 16.77 9.71
N ALA A 176 -14.12 15.46 9.85
CA ALA A 176 -15.19 14.48 9.91
C ALA A 176 -16.10 14.71 11.13
N VAL A 177 -15.53 14.94 12.31
CA VAL A 177 -16.31 15.23 13.53
C VAL A 177 -17.18 16.47 13.33
N LEU A 178 -16.64 17.54 12.74
CA LEU A 178 -17.36 18.79 12.55
C LEU A 178 -18.42 18.73 11.42
N LYS A 179 -18.17 17.97 10.35
CA LYS A 179 -19.01 18.02 9.13
C LYS A 179 -19.93 16.82 8.93
N THR A 180 -19.71 15.69 9.60
CA THR A 180 -20.54 14.48 9.43
C THR A 180 -22.00 14.69 9.83
N PRO A 181 -22.34 15.35 10.97
CA PRO A 181 -23.75 15.58 11.32
C PRO A 181 -24.49 16.41 10.26
N ALA A 182 -23.85 17.45 9.74
CA ALA A 182 -24.41 18.27 8.65
C ALA A 182 -24.56 17.45 7.36
N ALA A 183 -23.55 16.64 7.01
CA ALA A 183 -23.59 15.80 5.82
C ALA A 183 -24.75 14.79 5.87
N VAL A 184 -24.94 14.12 7.01
CA VAL A 184 -26.04 13.17 7.22
C VAL A 184 -27.40 13.88 7.13
N ARG A 185 -27.55 15.06 7.76
CA ARG A 185 -28.79 15.85 7.66
C ARG A 185 -29.11 16.23 6.20
N ASN A 186 -28.12 16.69 5.45
CA ASN A 186 -28.29 17.08 4.04
C ASN A 186 -28.73 15.90 3.17
N VAL A 187 -28.16 14.72 3.38
CA VAL A 187 -28.55 13.50 2.64
C VAL A 187 -29.96 13.04 3.03
N ARG A 188 -30.33 13.11 4.32
CA ARG A 188 -31.68 12.75 4.80
C ARG A 188 -32.76 13.68 4.25
N ARG A 189 -32.56 15.00 4.28
CA ARG A 189 -33.50 15.99 3.72
C ARG A 189 -33.81 15.74 2.24
N MET A 190 -32.77 15.48 1.45
CA MET A 190 -32.95 15.16 0.03
C MET A 190 -33.75 13.87 -0.20
N ARG A 191 -33.52 12.83 0.61
CA ARG A 191 -34.31 11.58 0.54
C ARG A 191 -35.79 11.82 0.84
N GLN A 192 -36.10 12.83 1.64
CA GLN A 192 -37.46 13.23 1.99
C GLN A 192 -38.10 14.20 0.97
N GLY A 193 -37.44 14.46 -0.17
CA GLY A 193 -37.96 15.37 -1.20
C GLY A 193 -37.96 16.84 -0.78
N GLN A 194 -37.34 17.18 0.35
CA GLN A 194 -37.18 18.56 0.79
C GLN A 194 -36.00 19.16 0.02
N GLU A 195 -36.29 19.90 -1.05
CA GLU A 195 -35.29 20.77 -1.66
C GLU A 195 -34.82 21.77 -0.61
N ALA A 196 -33.49 21.90 -0.47
CA ALA A 196 -32.93 22.86 0.45
C ALA A 196 -33.31 24.28 -0.02
N ALA A 197 -34.38 24.83 0.56
CA ALA A 197 -34.59 26.26 0.63
C ALA A 197 -33.52 26.81 1.58
N ASP A 198 -32.29 27.05 1.08
CA ASP A 198 -31.40 28.02 1.70
C ASP A 198 -30.12 28.27 0.89
N GLY A 199 -29.76 29.56 0.83
CA GLY A 199 -28.53 30.09 0.26
C GLY A 199 -27.30 29.69 1.08
N GLY A 200 -26.92 28.42 1.00
CA GLY A 200 -25.67 27.93 1.58
C GLY A 200 -24.46 28.39 0.77
N GLU A 201 -23.32 28.56 1.45
CA GLU A 201 -22.04 29.03 0.87
C GLU A 201 -21.50 28.19 -0.31
N LEU A 202 -22.05 26.99 -0.53
CA LEU A 202 -21.71 26.10 -1.65
C LEU A 202 -22.63 26.25 -2.87
N VAL A 203 -23.75 26.97 -2.74
CA VAL A 203 -24.69 27.25 -3.82
C VAL A 203 -24.24 28.52 -4.53
N PRO A 204 -24.02 28.50 -5.86
CA PRO A 204 -23.61 29.68 -6.58
C PRO A 204 -24.69 30.77 -6.52
N PRO A 205 -24.36 32.06 -6.30
CA PRO A 205 -25.34 33.15 -6.24
C PRO A 205 -26.10 33.36 -7.55
N ARG A 206 -25.48 33.04 -8.68
CA ARG A 206 -26.06 33.09 -10.04
C ARG A 206 -25.67 31.81 -10.78
N PRO A 207 -26.39 30.69 -10.56
CA PRO A 207 -26.10 29.45 -11.26
C PRO A 207 -26.33 29.60 -12.76
N ASP A 208 -25.45 29.02 -13.57
CA ASP A 208 -25.72 28.80 -14.99
C ASP A 208 -26.68 27.60 -15.15
N PRO A 209 -27.33 27.41 -16.31
CA PRO A 209 -28.09 26.21 -16.59
C PRO A 209 -27.26 24.94 -16.39
N ALA A 210 -27.86 23.89 -15.83
CA ALA A 210 -27.16 22.64 -15.58
C ALA A 210 -26.79 21.96 -16.91
N THR A 211 -25.50 21.75 -17.14
CA THR A 211 -25.00 21.00 -18.32
C THR A 211 -25.19 19.49 -18.18
N VAL A 212 -25.24 18.98 -16.93
CA VAL A 212 -25.57 17.58 -16.61
C VAL A 212 -26.49 17.53 -15.41
N THR A 213 -27.27 16.45 -15.28
CA THR A 213 -28.13 16.23 -14.11
C THR A 213 -27.31 15.81 -12.89
N ARG A 214 -27.85 16.00 -11.67
CA ARG A 214 -27.22 15.50 -10.43
C ARG A 214 -26.98 13.99 -10.46
N ARG A 215 -27.93 13.23 -11.03
CA ARG A 215 -27.78 11.78 -11.25
C ARG A 215 -26.66 11.49 -12.25
N GLY A 216 -26.58 12.25 -13.35
CA GLY A 216 -25.51 12.15 -14.33
C GLY A 216 -24.13 12.41 -13.72
N ALA A 217 -24.00 13.42 -12.85
CA ALA A 217 -22.75 13.69 -12.13
C ALA A 217 -22.34 12.54 -11.20
N LEU A 218 -23.29 11.95 -10.47
CA LEU A 218 -23.02 10.77 -9.65
C LEU A 218 -22.64 9.54 -10.49
N TRP A 219 -23.31 9.32 -11.62
CA TRP A 219 -22.95 8.25 -12.56
C TRP A 219 -21.57 8.46 -13.16
N PHE A 220 -21.18 9.69 -13.46
CA PHE A 220 -19.84 9.99 -13.96
C PHE A 220 -18.76 9.67 -12.92
N VAL A 221 -18.95 10.13 -11.67
CA VAL A 221 -18.01 9.86 -10.58
C VAL A 221 -17.97 8.37 -10.24
N GLY A 222 -19.13 7.75 -10.03
CA GLY A 222 -19.24 6.34 -9.70
C GLY A 222 -18.78 5.42 -10.83
N GLY A 223 -19.08 5.77 -12.08
CA GLY A 223 -18.62 5.06 -13.27
C GLY A 223 -17.10 5.18 -13.45
N GLY A 224 -16.52 6.36 -13.22
CA GLY A 224 -15.06 6.54 -13.19
C GLY A 224 -14.40 5.69 -12.10
N SER A 225 -14.97 5.68 -10.89
CA SER A 225 -14.48 4.82 -9.79
C SER A 225 -14.61 3.34 -10.13
N LEU A 226 -15.73 2.90 -10.71
CA LEU A 226 -15.95 1.51 -11.11
C LEU A 226 -14.98 1.09 -12.23
N LEU A 227 -14.71 1.98 -13.19
CA LEU A 227 -13.71 1.75 -14.23
C LEU A 227 -12.31 1.57 -13.62
N LEU A 228 -11.90 2.47 -12.73
CA LEU A 228 -10.61 2.37 -12.04
C LEU A 228 -10.51 1.09 -11.19
N PHE A 229 -11.59 0.71 -10.51
CA PHE A 229 -11.67 -0.55 -9.79
C PHE A 229 -11.47 -1.75 -10.72
N GLY A 230 -12.25 -1.83 -11.81
CA GLY A 230 -12.15 -2.93 -12.79
C GLY A 230 -10.78 -3.02 -13.45
N THR A 231 -10.16 -1.86 -13.71
CA THR A 231 -8.83 -1.75 -14.33
C THR A 231 -7.64 -1.93 -13.38
N THR A 232 -7.89 -2.14 -12.08
CA THR A 232 -6.86 -2.24 -11.04
C THR A 232 -6.97 -3.53 -10.23
N ALA A 233 -8.18 -3.94 -9.83
CA ALA A 233 -8.40 -5.04 -8.88
C ALA A 233 -7.80 -6.38 -9.35
N GLY A 234 -7.75 -6.61 -10.67
CA GLY A 234 -7.19 -7.81 -11.28
C GLY A 234 -5.75 -8.12 -10.87
N ARG A 235 -4.96 -7.12 -10.47
CA ARG A 235 -3.54 -7.25 -10.09
C ARG A 235 -3.28 -8.18 -8.90
N SER A 236 -4.31 -8.46 -8.11
CA SER A 236 -4.24 -9.31 -6.92
C SER A 236 -4.49 -10.79 -7.23
N PHE A 237 -4.83 -11.11 -8.47
CA PHE A 237 -5.20 -12.43 -8.95
C PHE A 237 -4.31 -12.83 -10.13
N ASP A 238 -4.17 -14.14 -10.37
CA ASP A 238 -3.52 -14.66 -11.57
C ASP A 238 -4.57 -15.07 -12.62
N GLY A 239 -4.10 -15.47 -13.81
CA GLY A 239 -4.95 -15.95 -14.88
C GLY A 239 -5.79 -14.83 -15.55
N PRO A 240 -7.00 -15.14 -16.03
CA PRO A 240 -7.81 -14.19 -16.83
C PRO A 240 -8.15 -12.89 -16.10
N LEU A 241 -8.31 -12.93 -14.77
CA LEU A 241 -8.62 -11.75 -13.97
C LEU A 241 -7.45 -10.76 -13.93
N ARG A 242 -6.19 -11.23 -14.00
CA ARG A 242 -5.02 -10.33 -14.07
C ARG A 242 -5.10 -9.39 -15.25
N ARG A 243 -5.58 -9.87 -16.41
CA ARG A 243 -5.67 -9.10 -17.66
C ARG A 243 -6.57 -7.87 -17.56
N THR A 244 -7.43 -7.79 -16.54
CA THR A 244 -8.21 -6.57 -16.32
C THR A 244 -7.36 -5.45 -15.73
N ALA A 245 -6.19 -5.73 -15.16
CA ALA A 245 -5.34 -4.77 -14.47
C ALA A 245 -4.54 -3.85 -15.43
N LEU A 246 -5.20 -3.29 -16.43
CA LEU A 246 -4.63 -2.55 -17.56
C LEU A 246 -3.77 -1.33 -17.15
N LEU A 247 -4.08 -0.71 -16.02
CA LEU A 247 -3.41 0.50 -15.53
C LEU A 247 -2.47 0.24 -14.35
N ALA A 248 -2.37 -1.00 -13.90
CA ALA A 248 -1.52 -1.38 -12.77
C ALA A 248 -0.20 -2.00 -13.27
N PRO A 249 0.95 -1.63 -12.71
CA PRO A 249 2.18 -2.38 -12.94
C PRO A 249 1.99 -3.83 -12.56
N HIS A 250 2.60 -4.70 -13.36
CA HIS A 250 2.46 -6.16 -13.22
C HIS A 250 1.01 -6.66 -13.38
N GLY A 251 0.16 -5.84 -14.00
CA GLY A 251 -1.19 -6.22 -14.44
C GLY A 251 -1.24 -6.83 -15.84
N GLY A 252 -0.09 -6.88 -16.54
CA GLY A 252 0.05 -7.56 -17.83
C GLY A 252 0.04 -9.09 -17.70
N ALA A 253 0.34 -9.77 -18.80
CA ALA A 253 0.53 -11.22 -18.79
C ALA A 253 1.69 -11.61 -17.85
N ASP A 254 1.68 -12.85 -17.40
CA ASP A 254 2.78 -13.41 -16.61
C ASP A 254 4.10 -13.31 -17.38
N PRO A 255 5.24 -13.09 -16.69
CA PRO A 255 6.54 -12.88 -17.35
C PRO A 255 7.00 -14.10 -18.16
N GLY A 256 6.30 -15.23 -18.06
CA GLY A 256 6.47 -16.41 -18.89
C GLY A 256 5.37 -17.44 -18.62
N SER A 257 5.44 -18.58 -19.31
CA SER A 257 4.64 -19.76 -19.02
C SER A 257 5.40 -20.75 -18.14
N GLY A 258 4.67 -21.59 -17.39
CA GLY A 258 5.26 -22.71 -16.64
C GLY A 258 5.44 -22.44 -15.15
N PRO A 259 6.15 -23.33 -14.43
CA PRO A 259 6.24 -23.31 -12.95
C PRO A 259 6.76 -22.00 -12.34
N ASN A 260 7.65 -21.29 -13.04
CA ASN A 260 8.18 -19.99 -12.62
C ASN A 260 7.44 -18.79 -13.26
N GLY A 261 6.36 -19.04 -14.00
CA GLY A 261 5.62 -18.06 -14.79
C GLY A 261 4.64 -17.21 -13.98
N PHE A 262 5.13 -16.50 -12.96
CA PHE A 262 4.35 -15.53 -12.19
C PHE A 262 5.16 -14.26 -11.94
N GLN A 263 4.47 -13.19 -11.52
CA GLN A 263 5.01 -11.82 -11.47
C GLN A 263 6.33 -11.68 -10.68
N ILE A 264 7.25 -10.90 -11.23
CA ILE A 264 8.60 -10.65 -10.70
C ILE A 264 8.72 -9.16 -10.37
N ASN A 265 9.07 -8.81 -9.12
CA ASN A 265 9.29 -7.41 -8.75
C ASN A 265 10.62 -6.85 -9.29
N LYS A 266 11.69 -7.62 -9.10
CA LYS A 266 13.07 -7.25 -9.48
C LYS A 266 13.73 -8.45 -10.12
N THR A 267 14.39 -8.27 -11.25
CA THR A 267 15.13 -9.35 -11.91
C THR A 267 16.52 -9.55 -11.28
N ALA A 268 17.14 -10.70 -11.52
CA ALA A 268 18.52 -11.00 -11.15
C ALA A 268 19.49 -9.99 -11.78
N ALA A 269 19.30 -9.70 -13.06
CA ALA A 269 20.07 -8.70 -13.78
C ALA A 269 19.97 -7.30 -13.14
N TYR A 270 18.76 -6.85 -12.79
CA TYR A 270 18.58 -5.57 -12.09
C TYR A 270 19.24 -5.57 -10.72
N ALA A 271 19.26 -6.69 -10.01
CA ALA A 271 19.89 -6.82 -8.70
C ALA A 271 21.42 -7.01 -8.75
N GLY A 272 21.98 -7.14 -9.96
CA GLY A 272 23.41 -7.38 -10.19
C GLY A 272 23.86 -8.75 -9.71
N ILE A 273 23.00 -9.77 -9.81
CA ILE A 273 23.32 -11.16 -9.46
C ILE A 273 24.00 -11.81 -10.66
N ASP A 274 25.19 -12.36 -10.45
CA ASP A 274 25.91 -13.13 -11.45
C ASP A 274 25.59 -14.63 -11.31
N ASP A 275 25.42 -15.32 -12.44
CA ASP A 275 25.19 -16.77 -12.46
C ASP A 275 26.38 -17.52 -11.84
N ALA A 276 27.61 -16.99 -11.98
CA ALA A 276 28.80 -17.56 -11.35
C ALA A 276 28.73 -17.55 -9.81
N GLU A 277 28.07 -16.56 -9.21
CA GLU A 277 27.92 -16.44 -7.75
C GLU A 277 26.82 -17.37 -7.20
N THR A 278 25.89 -17.79 -8.06
CA THR A 278 24.78 -18.69 -7.70
C THR A 278 25.01 -20.13 -8.13
N GLY A 279 26.09 -20.40 -8.86
CA GLY A 279 26.50 -21.73 -9.28
C GLY A 279 26.77 -22.68 -8.11
N GLU A 280 26.60 -23.98 -8.35
CA GLU A 280 26.66 -25.04 -7.33
C GLU A 280 27.99 -25.07 -6.55
N ASP A 281 29.10 -24.79 -7.23
CA ASP A 281 30.43 -24.80 -6.62
C ASP A 281 30.72 -23.54 -5.80
N ALA A 282 30.13 -22.41 -6.17
CA ALA A 282 30.43 -21.10 -5.57
C ALA A 282 29.48 -20.75 -4.42
N TRP A 283 28.18 -21.00 -4.59
CA TRP A 283 27.18 -20.56 -3.63
C TRP A 283 27.17 -21.43 -2.37
N ARG A 284 27.18 -20.80 -1.20
CA ARG A 284 26.98 -21.45 0.09
C ARG A 284 26.04 -20.60 0.94
N LEU A 285 25.01 -21.22 1.52
CA LEU A 285 24.24 -20.61 2.58
C LEU A 285 25.08 -20.59 3.86
N VAL A 286 25.30 -19.42 4.43
CA VAL A 286 25.92 -19.27 5.75
C VAL A 286 24.84 -19.12 6.80
N VAL A 287 24.76 -20.06 7.74
CA VAL A 287 23.81 -19.99 8.87
C VAL A 287 24.61 -19.83 10.16
N THR A 288 24.30 -18.78 10.91
CA THR A 288 24.94 -18.44 12.18
C THR A 288 23.90 -18.44 13.30
N GLY A 289 24.27 -18.95 14.47
CA GLY A 289 23.44 -18.92 15.68
C GLY A 289 24.24 -19.30 16.92
N ARG A 290 23.55 -19.74 17.98
CA ARG A 290 24.11 -19.98 19.32
C ARG A 290 25.33 -20.89 19.36
N THR A 291 25.36 -21.98 18.58
CA THR A 291 26.47 -22.97 18.61
C THR A 291 27.56 -22.72 17.58
N GLY A 292 27.45 -21.66 16.77
CA GLY A 292 28.46 -21.25 15.80
C GLY A 292 27.89 -21.02 14.41
N THR A 293 28.68 -21.35 13.39
CA THR A 293 28.36 -21.11 11.98
C THR A 293 28.48 -22.39 11.17
N VAL A 294 27.43 -22.72 10.43
CA VAL A 294 27.43 -23.78 9.42
C VAL A 294 27.39 -23.18 8.01
N ARG A 295 27.97 -23.87 7.04
CA ARG A 295 27.96 -23.49 5.63
C ARG A 295 27.42 -24.65 4.82
N LEU A 296 26.32 -24.43 4.10
CA LEU A 296 25.62 -25.48 3.37
C LEU A 296 25.59 -25.13 1.89
N SER A 297 26.03 -26.05 1.06
CA SER A 297 25.79 -26.04 -0.38
C SER A 297 24.31 -26.27 -0.68
N ARG A 298 23.88 -25.92 -1.91
CA ARG A 298 22.52 -26.21 -2.36
C ARG A 298 22.23 -27.72 -2.34
N ALA A 299 23.21 -28.53 -2.75
CA ALA A 299 23.11 -29.99 -2.70
C ALA A 299 22.87 -30.50 -1.28
N GLU A 300 23.61 -30.02 -0.28
CA GLU A 300 23.40 -30.40 1.13
C GLU A 300 22.01 -29.98 1.63
N LEU A 301 21.53 -28.79 1.25
CA LEU A 301 20.17 -28.34 1.61
C LEU A 301 19.08 -29.25 1.00
N LEU A 302 19.29 -29.78 -0.20
CA LEU A 302 18.36 -30.73 -0.84
C LEU A 302 18.33 -32.10 -0.15
N HIS A 303 19.36 -32.44 0.64
CA HIS A 303 19.40 -33.66 1.45
C HIS A 303 18.75 -33.50 2.83
N LEU A 304 18.50 -32.27 3.27
CA LEU A 304 17.72 -32.01 4.49
C LEU A 304 16.22 -32.33 4.25
N PRO A 305 15.43 -32.56 5.32
CA PRO A 305 13.98 -32.69 5.20
C PRO A 305 13.35 -31.48 4.52
N LEU A 306 12.76 -31.70 3.34
CA LEU A 306 12.07 -30.67 2.58
C LEU A 306 10.58 -30.65 2.89
N HIS A 307 10.03 -29.45 3.01
CA HIS A 307 8.64 -29.19 3.30
C HIS A 307 8.03 -28.30 2.23
N SER A 308 6.70 -28.38 2.08
CA SER A 308 5.97 -27.62 1.08
C SER A 308 4.90 -26.74 1.69
N ALA A 309 4.67 -25.58 1.08
CA ALA A 309 3.64 -24.64 1.47
C ALA A 309 3.05 -23.94 0.23
N ALA A 310 1.71 -23.86 0.19
CA ALA A 310 0.99 -23.05 -0.79
C ALA A 310 0.88 -21.62 -0.26
N LEU A 311 1.68 -20.69 -0.79
CA LEU A 311 1.72 -19.31 -0.31
C LEU A 311 1.78 -18.30 -1.47
N PRO A 312 1.05 -17.18 -1.39
CA PRO A 312 1.15 -16.13 -2.38
C PRO A 312 2.36 -15.23 -2.11
N ILE A 313 2.84 -14.55 -3.15
CA ILE A 313 3.66 -13.36 -2.99
C ILE A 313 2.71 -12.15 -2.98
N ALA A 314 2.82 -11.30 -1.97
CA ALA A 314 2.02 -10.08 -1.85
C ALA A 314 2.94 -8.86 -1.74
N CYS A 315 2.98 -8.04 -2.79
CA CYS A 315 3.90 -6.93 -2.88
C CYS A 315 3.32 -5.66 -2.25
N VAL A 316 4.20 -4.79 -1.77
CA VAL A 316 3.85 -3.54 -1.08
C VAL A 316 3.30 -2.50 -2.05
N GLU A 317 3.56 -2.65 -3.33
CA GLU A 317 2.98 -1.86 -4.41
C GLU A 317 1.54 -2.30 -4.73
N GLY A 318 1.04 -3.39 -4.11
CA GLY A 318 -0.37 -3.79 -4.16
C GLY A 318 -0.73 -4.90 -5.15
N TRP A 319 0.24 -5.46 -5.88
CA TRP A 319 0.01 -6.66 -6.70
C TRP A 319 0.34 -7.90 -5.86
N SER A 320 -0.31 -9.02 -6.18
CA SER A 320 -0.04 -10.30 -5.53
C SER A 320 -0.28 -11.46 -6.48
N THR A 321 0.30 -12.62 -6.18
CA THR A 321 0.04 -13.86 -6.91
C THR A 321 -1.07 -14.68 -6.26
N SER A 322 -1.58 -15.65 -7.01
CA SER A 322 -2.19 -16.85 -6.45
C SER A 322 -1.16 -17.64 -5.64
N ASP A 323 -1.64 -18.64 -4.89
CA ASP A 323 -0.78 -19.44 -4.04
C ASP A 323 0.16 -20.27 -4.92
N GLN A 324 1.47 -20.09 -4.76
CA GLN A 324 2.48 -20.89 -5.43
C GLN A 324 2.90 -22.05 -4.53
N TRP A 325 3.25 -23.19 -5.10
CA TRP A 325 3.68 -24.37 -4.36
C TRP A 325 5.18 -24.32 -4.09
N TRP A 326 5.56 -23.75 -2.95
CA TRP A 326 6.95 -23.63 -2.55
C TRP A 326 7.44 -24.92 -1.89
N ARG A 327 8.71 -25.26 -2.09
CA ARG A 327 9.36 -26.39 -1.42
C ARG A 327 10.78 -26.04 -0.99
N GLY A 328 11.14 -26.39 0.24
CA GLY A 328 12.43 -26.04 0.83
C GLY A 328 12.59 -26.50 2.27
N VAL A 329 13.65 -26.06 2.93
CA VAL A 329 13.93 -26.35 4.34
C VAL A 329 13.17 -25.35 5.22
N ARG A 330 12.55 -25.78 6.33
CA ARG A 330 11.89 -24.81 7.23
C ARG A 330 12.91 -23.93 7.93
N LEU A 331 12.54 -22.68 8.19
CA LEU A 331 13.45 -21.75 8.87
C LEU A 331 13.80 -22.22 10.29
N ARG A 332 12.84 -22.80 11.01
CA ARG A 332 13.08 -23.41 12.33
C ARG A 332 14.06 -24.59 12.29
N ASP A 333 14.03 -25.39 11.21
CA ASP A 333 14.91 -26.54 11.08
C ASP A 333 16.35 -26.07 10.80
N LEU A 334 16.53 -24.96 10.08
CA LEU A 334 17.83 -24.27 9.93
C LEU A 334 18.32 -23.64 11.25
N ALA A 335 17.42 -23.10 12.06
CA ALA A 335 17.76 -22.56 13.38
C ALA A 335 18.27 -23.67 14.32
N ALA A 336 17.66 -24.87 14.27
CA ALA A 336 18.09 -26.03 15.04
C ALA A 336 19.54 -26.45 14.73
N LEU A 337 19.98 -26.37 13.46
CA LEU A 337 21.37 -26.68 13.06
C LEU A 337 22.42 -25.83 13.77
N VAL A 338 22.05 -24.63 14.22
CA VAL A 338 22.90 -23.69 14.94
C VAL A 338 22.49 -23.54 16.41
N GLY A 339 21.83 -24.56 16.94
CA GLY A 339 21.54 -24.74 18.36
C GLY A 339 20.30 -24.02 18.85
N HIS A 340 19.23 -23.92 18.05
CA HIS A 340 17.91 -23.42 18.47
C HIS A 340 16.81 -24.46 18.21
N ASP A 341 16.90 -25.61 18.87
CA ASP A 341 16.07 -26.79 18.58
C ASP A 341 14.56 -26.58 18.83
N ASP A 342 14.19 -25.99 19.96
CA ASP A 342 12.78 -25.89 20.40
C ASP A 342 12.19 -24.46 20.30
N ASP A 343 13.04 -23.43 20.32
CA ASP A 343 12.64 -22.02 20.36
C ASP A 343 13.49 -21.20 19.38
N PRO A 344 13.10 -21.14 18.10
CA PRO A 344 13.86 -20.41 17.10
C PRO A 344 13.68 -18.90 17.32
N PRO A 345 14.77 -18.13 17.49
CA PRO A 345 14.69 -16.70 17.73
C PRO A 345 14.35 -15.96 16.43
N ASP A 346 14.30 -14.63 16.52
CA ASP A 346 14.30 -13.77 15.35
C ASP A 346 15.55 -14.04 14.46
N VAL A 347 15.45 -13.73 13.15
CA VAL A 347 16.53 -13.96 12.18
C VAL A 347 16.78 -12.74 11.30
N LEU A 348 18.05 -12.40 11.09
CA LEU A 348 18.51 -11.52 10.03
C LEU A 348 18.80 -12.34 8.77
N VAL A 349 18.17 -11.98 7.65
CA VAL A 349 18.42 -12.59 6.35
C VAL A 349 19.13 -11.59 5.45
N GLU A 350 20.22 -12.02 4.81
CA GLU A 350 21.00 -11.22 3.87
C GLU A 350 21.01 -11.85 2.47
N SER A 351 20.88 -11.00 1.45
CA SER A 351 20.91 -11.35 0.03
C SER A 351 22.26 -11.07 -0.60
N LEU A 352 22.60 -11.80 -1.67
CA LEU A 352 23.72 -11.48 -2.57
C LEU A 352 23.57 -10.14 -3.30
N GLN A 353 22.34 -9.58 -3.37
CA GLN A 353 22.05 -8.35 -4.10
C GLN A 353 22.99 -7.20 -3.73
N ARG A 354 23.63 -6.58 -4.74
CA ARG A 354 24.75 -5.63 -4.57
C ARG A 354 24.34 -4.23 -4.12
N HIS A 355 23.11 -3.81 -4.41
CA HIS A 355 22.61 -2.46 -4.11
C HIS A 355 21.12 -2.45 -3.75
N GLY A 356 20.66 -1.40 -3.07
CA GLY A 356 19.25 -1.18 -2.72
C GLY A 356 18.89 -1.51 -1.27
N SER A 357 17.77 -0.96 -0.81
CA SER A 357 17.36 -0.93 0.60
C SER A 357 16.84 -2.26 1.18
N PHE A 358 16.60 -3.27 0.33
CA PHE A 358 16.00 -4.57 0.68
C PHE A 358 16.97 -5.75 0.51
N ARG A 359 18.27 -5.50 0.60
CA ARG A 359 19.30 -6.57 0.65
C ARG A 359 19.33 -7.33 1.98
N ARG A 360 18.69 -6.79 3.00
CA ARG A 360 18.57 -7.38 4.32
C ARG A 360 17.13 -7.24 4.81
N ALA A 361 16.64 -8.26 5.49
CA ALA A 361 15.34 -8.26 6.12
C ALA A 361 15.43 -9.03 7.44
N ALA A 362 14.77 -8.52 8.47
CA ALA A 362 14.60 -9.23 9.73
C ALA A 362 13.23 -9.89 9.80
N LEU A 363 13.17 -11.12 10.29
CA LEU A 363 11.93 -11.84 10.57
C LEU A 363 11.82 -12.10 12.07
N ARG A 364 10.61 -11.99 12.63
CA ARG A 364 10.36 -12.31 14.03
C ARG A 364 10.34 -13.82 14.29
N ALA A 365 10.56 -14.22 15.53
CA ALA A 365 10.58 -15.60 16.01
C ALA A 365 9.29 -16.35 15.64
N ASN A 366 8.12 -15.71 15.76
CA ASN A 366 6.85 -16.32 15.34
C ASN A 366 6.79 -16.59 13.83
N GLN A 367 7.46 -15.77 13.02
CA GLN A 367 7.59 -15.99 11.58
C GLN A 367 8.58 -17.10 11.27
N VAL A 368 9.67 -17.21 12.03
CA VAL A 368 10.65 -18.30 11.90
C VAL A 368 10.06 -19.65 12.32
N ALA A 369 9.29 -19.67 13.42
CA ALA A 369 8.68 -20.87 13.99
C ALA A 369 7.54 -21.46 13.16
N ASP A 370 6.88 -20.64 12.31
CA ASP A 370 5.74 -21.10 11.51
C ASP A 370 6.16 -22.26 10.59
N PRO A 371 5.43 -23.39 10.60
CA PRO A 371 5.80 -24.57 9.82
C PRO A 371 5.75 -24.37 8.30
N ARG A 372 5.15 -23.26 7.82
CA ARG A 372 5.07 -22.87 6.41
C ARG A 372 6.15 -21.89 5.99
N SER A 373 6.98 -21.41 6.93
CA SER A 373 8.10 -20.53 6.62
C SER A 373 9.29 -21.35 6.12
N LEU A 374 9.71 -21.09 4.89
CA LEU A 374 10.69 -21.90 4.18
C LEU A 374 11.86 -21.04 3.67
N LEU A 375 13.05 -21.62 3.69
CA LEU A 375 14.08 -21.33 2.71
C LEU A 375 13.75 -22.19 1.48
N ALA A 376 12.95 -21.64 0.57
CA ALA A 376 12.51 -22.30 -0.64
C ALA A 376 13.68 -22.50 -1.62
N LEU A 377 13.77 -23.70 -2.18
CA LEU A 377 14.74 -24.10 -3.20
C LEU A 377 14.05 -24.41 -4.55
N GLN A 378 12.74 -24.65 -4.49
CA GLN A 378 11.88 -25.05 -5.60
C GLN A 378 10.53 -24.34 -5.53
N VAL A 379 9.90 -24.13 -6.68
CA VAL A 379 8.54 -23.61 -6.82
C VAL A 379 7.79 -24.36 -7.91
N ASN A 380 6.55 -24.75 -7.63
CA ASN A 380 5.66 -25.42 -8.58
C ASN A 380 6.27 -26.67 -9.25
N GLY A 381 7.10 -27.41 -8.49
CA GLY A 381 7.72 -28.66 -8.94
C GLY A 381 9.09 -28.51 -9.59
N GLU A 382 9.55 -27.28 -9.86
CA GLU A 382 10.82 -26.99 -10.51
C GLU A 382 11.76 -26.19 -9.61
N ASP A 383 13.03 -26.12 -10.00
CA ASP A 383 13.97 -25.19 -9.39
C ASP A 383 13.54 -23.73 -9.59
N LEU A 384 13.92 -22.88 -8.63
CA LEU A 384 13.69 -21.44 -8.78
C LEU A 384 14.39 -20.94 -10.05
N SER A 385 13.75 -20.04 -10.79
CA SER A 385 14.46 -19.27 -11.81
C SER A 385 15.43 -18.27 -11.15
N PRO A 386 16.45 -17.77 -11.88
CA PRO A 386 17.30 -16.68 -11.40
C PRO A 386 16.48 -15.48 -10.88
N ASP A 387 15.42 -15.10 -11.59
CA ASP A 387 14.57 -13.97 -11.21
C ASP A 387 13.68 -14.25 -9.99
N HIS A 388 13.35 -15.51 -9.72
CA HIS A 388 12.64 -15.91 -8.49
C HIS A 388 13.56 -16.21 -7.33
N GLY A 389 14.87 -16.02 -7.49
CA GLY A 389 15.84 -16.05 -6.38
C GLY A 389 16.64 -17.32 -6.29
N TYR A 390 16.83 -18.07 -7.38
CA TYR A 390 17.82 -19.15 -7.43
C TYR A 390 19.16 -18.70 -6.83
N PRO A 391 19.80 -19.48 -5.94
CA PRO A 391 19.49 -20.87 -5.61
C PRO A 391 18.51 -21.06 -4.44
N ALA A 392 18.21 -20.00 -3.69
CA ALA A 392 17.35 -20.05 -2.51
C ALA A 392 16.66 -18.71 -2.19
N ARG A 393 15.40 -18.79 -1.75
CA ARG A 393 14.56 -17.65 -1.37
C ARG A 393 13.82 -17.89 -0.06
N ILE A 394 13.65 -16.85 0.76
CA ILE A 394 12.74 -16.87 1.90
C ILE A 394 11.29 -16.77 1.45
N VAL A 395 10.42 -17.63 1.98
CA VAL A 395 8.97 -17.54 1.84
C VAL A 395 8.31 -17.65 3.20
N VAL A 396 7.51 -16.65 3.58
CA VAL A 396 6.85 -16.55 4.90
C VAL A 396 5.38 -16.19 4.72
N PRO A 397 4.45 -16.87 5.43
CA PRO A 397 3.02 -16.58 5.34
C PRO A 397 2.68 -15.19 5.87
N ALA A 398 1.65 -14.57 5.29
CA ALA A 398 1.12 -13.26 5.68
C ALA A 398 2.15 -12.12 5.72
N ALA A 399 3.31 -12.26 5.09
CA ALA A 399 4.36 -11.24 5.11
C ALA A 399 4.36 -10.38 3.83
N PRO A 400 4.77 -9.11 3.91
CA PRO A 400 5.06 -8.32 2.72
C PRO A 400 6.18 -8.95 1.89
N GLY A 401 6.07 -8.84 0.57
CA GLY A 401 7.01 -9.41 -0.41
C GLY A 401 8.46 -9.01 -0.19
N VAL A 402 8.70 -7.84 0.43
CA VAL A 402 10.06 -7.37 0.76
C VAL A 402 10.77 -8.21 1.83
N LEU A 403 10.03 -8.96 2.66
CA LEU A 403 10.59 -9.90 3.64
C LEU A 403 10.84 -11.29 3.04
N ASN A 404 10.36 -11.55 1.82
CA ASN A 404 10.56 -12.79 1.08
C ASN A 404 11.85 -12.71 0.24
N THR A 405 12.98 -12.50 0.95
CA THR A 405 14.31 -12.22 0.42
C THR A 405 14.78 -13.26 -0.59
N LYS A 406 15.24 -12.79 -1.75
CA LYS A 406 15.79 -13.61 -2.84
C LYS A 406 17.31 -13.69 -2.80
N TRP A 407 17.88 -14.71 -3.43
CA TRP A 407 19.34 -14.91 -3.54
C TRP A 407 19.98 -14.91 -2.14
N VAL A 408 19.40 -15.70 -1.23
CA VAL A 408 19.81 -15.71 0.18
C VAL A 408 21.26 -16.15 0.29
N ALA A 409 22.07 -15.40 1.03
CA ALA A 409 23.48 -15.68 1.26
C ALA A 409 23.76 -16.03 2.73
N ARG A 410 23.12 -15.32 3.66
CA ARG A 410 23.33 -15.48 5.10
C ARG A 410 22.03 -15.42 5.88
N MET A 411 21.97 -16.24 6.94
CA MET A 411 20.96 -16.17 7.98
C MET A 411 21.65 -16.12 9.35
N THR A 412 21.32 -15.12 10.17
CA THR A 412 21.86 -14.98 11.54
C THR A 412 20.70 -15.02 12.53
N PHE A 413 20.64 -16.07 13.34
CA PHE A 413 19.61 -16.28 14.36
C PHE A 413 20.04 -15.70 15.70
N GLY A 414 19.13 -14.97 16.36
CA GLY A 414 19.32 -14.50 17.75
C GLY A 414 20.08 -13.18 17.94
N ASP A 415 20.77 -12.68 16.91
CA ASP A 415 21.53 -11.42 16.95
C ASP A 415 20.93 -10.37 15.97
N LEU A 416 19.92 -9.61 16.43
CA LEU A 416 19.19 -8.61 15.61
C LEU A 416 19.28 -7.15 16.07
#